data_AF-A0A6G2DCH5-F1
#
_entry.id   AF-A0A6G2DCH5-F1
#
_cell.length_a   1.000
_cell.length_b   1.000
_cell.length_c   1.000
_cell.angle_alpha   90.00
_cell.angle_beta   90.00
_cell.angle_gamma   90.00
#
_symmetry.space_group_name_H-M   'P 1'
#
loop_
_entity.id
_entity.type
_entity.pdbx_description
1 polymer ?
#
loop_
_entity_poly.entity_id
_entity_poly.type
_entity_poly.pdbx_seq_one_letter_code
_entity_poly.pdbx_strand_id
1 'polypeptide(L)'
;HMAEIDSKELVPGDIVALEAGDVVPADLRLIEANSLKIEEAALTGESVPVEKDLSVELATDAGIGDRVNMAFQNSNVTYGRGMGVVVNTGMYTEVGHIAGMLQDADETDTPLKQNLNNLSKVLTYAILVIALVTFVVGVFIQGKNPLGELLTSVALAVAAIPEGLPAIVTIVLSLGTQVLAKRHSIVRKLPAVETLGSTEIIASDKTGTLTMNKMTVEKVFYDAVLHDSADDIELGLEMPLLRSVVLANDTKIDVEGNLMGDPTETAFIQYALDKGYDVKGFLEKYPRVAELPFDSDRKLMSTVHPLPDGRFLVAVKGAPDQLLK
;
A
#
# COMPACT_ATOMS: atom_id res chain seq x y z
N HIS A 1 -9.28 14.21 -34.03
CA HIS A 1 -7.85 13.88 -34.21
C HIS A 1 -7.29 13.60 -32.83
N MET A 2 -6.61 12.46 -32.64
CA MET A 2 -5.89 12.16 -31.41
C MET A 2 -4.43 12.62 -31.55
N ALA A 3 -3.87 13.17 -30.49
CA ALA A 3 -2.49 13.60 -30.41
C ALA A 3 -1.93 13.18 -29.05
N GLU A 4 -0.68 12.72 -29.05
CA GLU A 4 0.05 12.37 -27.83
C GLU A 4 0.74 13.64 -27.30
N ILE A 5 0.52 13.96 -26.02
CA ILE A 5 1.05 15.14 -25.35
C ILE A 5 1.61 14.76 -23.97
N ASP A 6 2.44 15.62 -23.39
CA ASP A 6 2.91 15.44 -22.02
C ASP A 6 1.73 15.56 -21.04
N SER A 7 1.64 14.67 -20.04
CA SER A 7 0.55 14.68 -19.06
C SER A 7 0.47 15.99 -18.25
N LYS A 8 1.57 16.74 -18.15
CA LYS A 8 1.61 18.06 -17.50
C LYS A 8 0.86 19.15 -18.27
N GLU A 9 0.60 18.94 -19.56
CA GLU A 9 -0.11 19.88 -20.41
C GLU A 9 -1.64 19.70 -20.33
N LEU A 10 -2.12 18.61 -19.71
CA LEU A 10 -3.55 18.34 -19.55
C LEU A 10 -4.23 19.39 -18.67
N VAL A 11 -5.41 19.83 -19.13
CA VAL A 11 -6.28 20.73 -18.38
C VAL A 11 -7.70 20.17 -18.24
N PRO A 12 -8.47 20.59 -17.23
CA PRO A 12 -9.87 20.21 -17.11
C PRO A 12 -10.67 20.52 -18.38
N GLY A 13 -11.43 19.53 -18.85
CA GLY A 13 -12.19 19.58 -20.10
C GLY A 13 -11.54 18.85 -21.27
N ASP A 14 -10.25 18.52 -21.20
CA ASP A 14 -9.59 17.70 -22.23
C ASP A 14 -10.18 16.28 -22.26
N ILE A 15 -10.14 15.66 -23.43
CA ILE A 15 -10.61 14.27 -23.62
C ILE A 15 -9.40 13.37 -23.79
N VAL A 16 -9.27 12.40 -22.90
CA VAL A 16 -8.18 11.43 -22.86
C VAL A 16 -8.72 10.06 -23.23
N ALA A 17 -8.06 9.41 -24.20
CA ALA A 17 -8.27 8.00 -24.51
C ALA A 17 -7.36 7.14 -23.63
N LEU A 18 -7.86 6.00 -23.17
CA LEU A 18 -7.16 5.04 -22.33
C LEU A 18 -7.20 3.65 -22.97
N GLU A 19 -6.07 2.95 -22.97
CA GLU A 19 -5.95 1.56 -23.40
C GLU A 19 -5.21 0.72 -22.36
N ALA A 20 -5.33 -0.60 -22.45
CA ALA A 20 -4.63 -1.53 -21.56
C ALA A 20 -3.11 -1.32 -21.63
N GLY A 21 -2.50 -1.13 -20.45
CA GLY A 21 -1.08 -0.78 -20.30
C GLY A 21 -0.83 0.69 -19.97
N ASP A 22 -1.83 1.56 -20.16
CA ASP A 22 -1.69 2.98 -19.84
C ASP A 22 -1.76 3.24 -18.33
N VAL A 23 -1.08 4.30 -17.91
CA VAL A 23 -1.27 4.91 -16.59
C VAL A 23 -2.21 6.10 -16.75
N VAL A 24 -3.27 6.15 -15.94
CA VAL A 24 -4.27 7.23 -16.01
C VAL A 24 -3.59 8.56 -15.62
N PRO A 25 -3.57 9.57 -16.51
CA PRO A 25 -2.69 10.74 -16.34
C PRO A 25 -3.25 11.84 -15.42
N ALA A 26 -4.57 11.88 -15.23
CA ALA A 26 -5.31 12.85 -14.43
C ALA A 26 -6.63 12.20 -13.95
N ASP A 27 -7.39 12.83 -13.06
CA ASP A 27 -8.71 12.29 -12.74
C ASP A 27 -9.67 12.57 -13.90
N LEU A 28 -10.30 11.50 -14.39
CA LEU A 28 -11.17 11.53 -15.56
C LEU A 28 -12.59 11.10 -15.19
N ARG A 29 -13.57 11.82 -15.72
CA ARG A 29 -14.95 11.37 -15.83
C ARG A 29 -15.09 10.54 -17.10
N LEU A 30 -15.30 9.24 -16.98
CA LEU A 30 -15.44 8.36 -18.13
C LEU A 30 -16.72 8.72 -18.92
N ILE A 31 -16.57 8.76 -20.24
CA ILE A 31 -17.65 8.97 -21.22
C ILE A 31 -17.79 7.77 -22.16
N GLU A 32 -16.76 6.93 -22.24
CA GLU A 32 -16.78 5.64 -22.93
C GLU A 32 -15.99 4.61 -22.11
N ALA A 33 -16.52 3.40 -21.97
CA ALA A 33 -15.84 2.28 -21.33
C ALA A 33 -16.21 0.98 -22.05
N ASN A 34 -15.23 0.31 -22.65
CA ASN A 34 -15.41 -0.97 -23.32
C ASN A 34 -14.57 -2.03 -22.60
N SER A 35 -15.23 -2.79 -21.72
CA SER A 35 -14.59 -3.77 -20.82
C SER A 35 -13.40 -3.17 -20.05
N LEU A 36 -13.46 -1.88 -19.71
CA LEU A 36 -12.36 -1.16 -19.08
C LEU A 36 -12.20 -1.63 -17.63
N LYS A 37 -11.00 -2.08 -17.27
CA LYS A 37 -10.64 -2.45 -15.90
C LYS A 37 -9.41 -1.69 -15.45
N ILE A 38 -9.49 -1.05 -14.29
CA ILE A 38 -8.42 -0.20 -13.75
C ILE A 38 -8.03 -0.70 -12.36
N GLU A 39 -6.73 -0.82 -12.11
CA GLU A 39 -6.15 -1.20 -10.83
C GLU A 39 -5.94 0.07 -9.98
N GLU A 40 -6.71 0.16 -8.89
CA GLU A 40 -6.83 1.36 -8.04
C GLU A 40 -6.33 1.10 -6.61
N ALA A 41 -5.41 0.14 -6.43
CA ALA A 41 -4.95 -0.25 -5.09
C ALA A 41 -4.22 0.89 -4.38
N ALA A 42 -3.56 1.78 -5.13
CA ALA A 42 -2.90 2.96 -4.57
C ALA A 42 -3.86 3.94 -3.85
N LEU A 43 -5.15 3.95 -4.23
CA LEU A 43 -6.17 4.83 -3.66
C LEU A 43 -7.13 4.10 -2.71
N THR A 44 -7.46 2.85 -3.03
CA THR A 44 -8.48 2.07 -2.32
C THR A 44 -7.91 1.02 -1.38
N GLY A 45 -6.64 0.62 -1.55
CA GLY A 45 -6.00 -0.48 -0.84
C GLY A 45 -6.45 -1.87 -1.29
N GLU A 46 -7.33 -1.96 -2.30
CA GLU A 46 -7.85 -3.22 -2.83
C GLU A 46 -7.14 -3.61 -4.13
N SER A 47 -6.60 -4.82 -4.19
CA SER A 47 -5.69 -5.27 -5.26
C SER A 47 -6.41 -5.81 -6.51
N VAL A 48 -7.74 -5.95 -6.46
CA VAL A 48 -8.52 -6.47 -7.59
C VAL A 48 -8.88 -5.32 -8.53
N PRO A 49 -8.59 -5.40 -9.84
CA PRO A 49 -8.97 -4.36 -10.78
C PRO A 49 -10.48 -4.12 -10.81
N VAL A 50 -10.87 -2.84 -10.78
CA VAL A 50 -12.26 -2.40 -10.77
C VAL A 50 -12.76 -2.29 -12.20
N GLU A 51 -13.86 -2.98 -12.51
CA GLU A 51 -14.57 -2.85 -13.78
C GLU A 51 -15.33 -1.52 -13.82
N LYS A 52 -15.10 -0.75 -14.88
CA LYS A 52 -15.68 0.59 -15.04
C LYS A 52 -17.00 0.50 -15.79
N ASP A 53 -18.04 1.10 -15.20
CA ASP A 53 -19.40 1.05 -15.72
C ASP A 53 -20.05 2.44 -15.67
N LEU A 54 -20.55 2.89 -16.81
CA LEU A 54 -21.20 4.19 -16.98
C LEU A 54 -22.69 4.16 -16.69
N SER A 55 -23.30 2.97 -16.62
CA SER A 55 -24.74 2.77 -16.45
C SER A 55 -25.19 2.76 -14.99
N VAL A 56 -24.25 2.61 -14.05
CA VAL A 56 -24.54 2.55 -12.62
C VAL A 56 -24.94 3.93 -12.08
N GLU A 57 -26.10 4.00 -11.42
CA GLU A 57 -26.48 5.15 -10.62
C GLU A 57 -25.60 5.22 -9.37
N LEU A 58 -24.83 6.30 -9.24
CA LEU A 58 -23.98 6.53 -8.08
C LEU A 58 -24.66 7.47 -7.09
N ALA A 59 -24.48 7.17 -5.81
CA ALA A 59 -24.83 8.09 -4.74
C ALA A 59 -24.00 9.37 -4.85
N THR A 60 -24.59 10.51 -4.49
CA THR A 60 -23.90 11.81 -4.51
C THR A 60 -22.68 11.87 -3.60
N ASP A 61 -22.66 11.02 -2.57
CA ASP A 61 -21.62 10.88 -1.56
C ASP A 61 -20.86 9.55 -1.68
N ALA A 62 -20.93 8.89 -2.85
CA ALA A 62 -20.19 7.68 -3.13
C ALA A 62 -18.69 7.86 -2.83
N GLY A 63 -18.11 6.90 -2.10
CA GLY A 63 -16.68 6.86 -1.81
C GLY A 63 -15.86 6.71 -3.09
N ILE A 64 -14.56 7.01 -3.02
CA ILE A 64 -13.67 7.00 -4.20
C ILE A 64 -13.72 5.64 -4.92
N GLY A 65 -13.66 4.53 -4.18
CA GLY A 65 -13.71 3.18 -4.76
C GLY A 65 -15.05 2.79 -5.39
N ASP A 66 -16.15 3.43 -5.00
CA ASP A 66 -17.49 3.15 -5.55
C ASP A 66 -17.77 3.94 -6.84
N ARG A 67 -16.93 4.93 -7.16
CA ARG A 67 -17.09 5.79 -8.35
C ARG A 67 -16.62 5.07 -9.62
N VAL A 68 -17.33 4.02 -10.02
CA VAL A 68 -16.98 3.16 -11.18
C VAL A 68 -17.04 3.86 -12.55
N ASN A 69 -17.57 5.08 -12.61
CA ASN A 69 -17.58 5.92 -13.82
C ASN A 69 -16.47 6.99 -13.80
N MET A 70 -15.51 6.88 -12.90
CA MET A 70 -14.30 7.69 -12.82
C MET A 70 -13.07 6.82 -13.07
N ALA A 71 -12.01 7.42 -13.60
CA ALA A 71 -10.67 6.87 -13.62
C ALA A 71 -9.74 7.86 -12.90
N PHE A 72 -8.95 7.40 -11.95
CA PHE A 72 -8.17 8.30 -11.09
C PHE A 72 -6.70 8.34 -11.50
N GLN A 73 -6.05 9.49 -11.31
CA GLN A 73 -4.64 9.68 -11.63
C GLN A 73 -3.77 8.58 -10.99
N ASN A 74 -2.73 8.13 -11.72
CA ASN A 74 -1.72 7.17 -11.25
C ASN A 74 -2.27 5.76 -10.96
N SER A 75 -3.46 5.43 -11.48
CA SER A 75 -3.98 4.07 -11.55
C SER A 75 -3.61 3.41 -12.88
N ASN A 76 -3.47 2.08 -12.89
CA ASN A 76 -3.04 1.34 -14.08
C ASN A 76 -4.24 0.75 -14.82
N VAL A 77 -4.33 0.99 -16.13
CA VAL A 77 -5.34 0.36 -16.97
C VAL A 77 -4.90 -1.07 -17.26
N THR A 78 -5.60 -2.04 -16.70
CA THR A 78 -5.22 -3.47 -16.80
C THR A 78 -5.84 -4.13 -18.02
N TYR A 79 -7.04 -3.69 -18.43
CA TYR A 79 -7.76 -4.29 -19.54
C TYR A 79 -8.74 -3.31 -20.18
N GLY A 80 -9.08 -3.57 -21.46
CA GLY A 80 -10.09 -2.83 -22.21
C GLY A 80 -9.59 -1.48 -22.72
N ARG A 81 -10.55 -0.67 -23.17
CA ARG A 81 -10.31 0.71 -23.62
C ARG A 81 -11.41 1.63 -23.12
N GLY A 82 -11.09 2.90 -22.95
CA GLY A 82 -12.04 3.90 -22.51
C GLY A 82 -11.67 5.30 -22.99
N MET A 83 -12.57 6.22 -22.75
CA MET A 83 -12.35 7.64 -23.00
C MET A 83 -12.99 8.43 -21.87
N GLY A 84 -12.31 9.46 -21.40
CA GLY A 84 -12.75 10.26 -20.27
C GLY A 84 -12.42 11.73 -20.44
N VAL A 85 -13.25 12.58 -19.83
CA VAL A 85 -13.02 14.03 -19.74
C VAL A 85 -12.22 14.30 -18.47
N VAL A 86 -11.12 15.03 -18.59
CA VAL A 86 -10.32 15.47 -17.43
C VAL A 86 -11.18 16.36 -16.54
N VAL A 87 -11.31 15.99 -15.27
CA VAL A 87 -12.06 16.78 -14.27
C VAL A 87 -11.12 17.49 -13.30
N ASN A 88 -10.07 16.81 -12.84
CA ASN A 88 -9.08 17.38 -11.94
C ASN A 88 -7.66 17.09 -12.43
N THR A 89 -6.74 18.01 -12.16
CA THR A 89 -5.32 17.89 -12.51
C THR A 89 -4.42 18.34 -11.35
N GLY A 90 -3.19 17.83 -11.31
CA GLY A 90 -2.19 18.23 -10.32
C GLY A 90 -2.63 17.98 -8.87
N MET A 91 -2.50 18.99 -8.01
CA MET A 91 -2.84 18.88 -6.57
C MET A 91 -4.35 18.82 -6.28
N TYR A 92 -5.19 18.99 -7.31
CA TYR A 92 -6.65 18.86 -7.19
C TYR A 92 -7.16 17.46 -7.51
N THR A 93 -6.30 16.54 -7.95
CA THR A 93 -6.69 15.13 -8.09
C THR A 93 -6.83 14.47 -6.71
N GLU A 94 -7.48 13.31 -6.63
CA GLU A 94 -7.57 12.55 -5.37
C GLU A 94 -6.17 12.19 -4.84
N VAL A 95 -5.23 11.80 -5.72
CA VAL A 95 -3.82 11.57 -5.36
C VAL A 95 -3.14 12.88 -4.92
N GLY A 96 -3.43 13.99 -5.61
CA GLY A 96 -2.94 15.32 -5.27
C GLY A 96 -3.40 15.79 -3.89
N HIS A 97 -4.67 15.55 -3.54
CA HIS A 97 -5.22 15.82 -2.23
C HIS A 97 -4.52 15.02 -1.13
N ILE A 98 -4.24 13.73 -1.37
CA ILE A 98 -3.45 12.90 -0.45
C ILE A 98 -2.04 13.46 -0.28
N ALA A 99 -1.39 13.84 -1.38
CA ALA A 99 -0.05 14.43 -1.34
C ALA A 99 -0.01 15.75 -0.54
N GLY A 100 -1.04 16.59 -0.70
CA GLY A 100 -1.22 17.81 0.09
C GLY A 100 -1.38 17.54 1.58
N MET A 101 -2.27 16.61 1.95
CA MET A 101 -2.46 16.21 3.36
C MET A 101 -1.17 15.68 4.01
N LEU A 102 -0.32 14.97 3.25
CA LEU A 102 0.96 14.48 3.73
C LEU A 102 2.01 15.59 3.90
N GLN A 103 1.96 16.66 3.09
CA GLN A 103 2.84 17.81 3.21
C GLN A 103 2.44 18.74 4.35
N ASP A 104 1.15 18.92 4.57
CA ASP A 104 0.58 19.81 5.59
C ASP A 104 0.58 19.18 7.00
N ALA A 105 0.96 17.91 7.13
CA ALA A 105 1.10 17.26 8.42
C ALA A 105 2.31 17.81 9.19
N ASP A 106 2.05 18.70 10.15
CA ASP A 106 3.07 19.26 11.04
C ASP A 106 3.87 18.15 11.76
N GLU A 107 5.19 18.31 11.81
CA GLU A 107 6.03 17.45 12.66
C GLU A 107 5.73 17.69 14.14
N THR A 108 5.03 16.76 14.76
CA THR A 108 4.78 16.80 16.21
C THR A 108 6.05 16.53 17.00
N ASP A 109 6.32 17.35 18.03
CA ASP A 109 7.41 17.13 18.98
C ASP A 109 7.27 15.80 19.73
N THR A 110 8.34 15.02 19.82
CA THR A 110 8.33 13.75 20.54
C THR A 110 8.26 13.93 22.06
N PRO A 111 7.74 12.94 22.82
CA PRO A 111 7.64 13.03 24.29
C PRO A 111 8.94 13.41 25.01
N LEU A 112 10.09 12.89 24.60
CA LEU A 112 11.42 13.21 25.15
C LEU A 112 11.79 14.64 24.80
N LYS A 113 11.53 15.10 23.58
CA LYS A 113 11.78 16.49 23.19
C LYS A 113 10.94 17.45 24.04
N GLN A 114 9.67 17.12 24.29
CA GLN A 114 8.80 17.88 25.19
C GLN A 114 9.33 17.89 26.63
N ASN A 115 9.73 16.73 27.16
CA ASN A 115 10.30 16.60 28.50
C ASN A 115 11.62 17.37 28.65
N LEU A 116 12.50 17.31 27.65
CA LEU A 116 13.74 18.08 27.60
C LEU A 116 13.46 19.58 27.57
N ASN A 117 12.51 20.04 26.75
CA ASN A 117 12.11 21.44 26.71
C ASN A 117 11.54 21.92 28.05
N ASN A 118 10.74 21.10 28.73
CA ASN A 118 10.20 21.42 30.05
C ASN A 118 11.30 21.48 31.10
N LEU A 119 12.22 20.50 31.12
CA LEU A 119 13.38 20.49 32.00
C LEU A 119 14.27 21.73 31.77
N SER A 120 14.56 22.05 30.50
CA SER A 120 15.32 23.24 30.13
C SER A 120 14.66 24.52 30.62
N LYS A 121 13.32 24.67 30.45
CA LYS A 121 12.59 25.83 30.98
C LYS A 121 12.71 25.94 32.50
N VAL A 122 12.50 24.84 33.22
CA VAL A 122 12.62 24.81 34.69
C VAL A 122 14.01 25.22 35.14
N LEU A 123 15.06 24.65 34.52
CA LEU A 123 16.45 25.00 34.81
C LEU A 123 16.74 26.46 34.49
N THR A 124 16.30 26.97 33.34
CA THR A 124 16.49 28.39 32.97
C THR A 124 15.88 29.33 34.00
N TYR A 125 14.64 29.08 34.44
CA TYR A 125 14.03 29.89 35.49
C TYR A 125 14.78 29.79 36.81
N ALA A 126 15.20 28.59 37.22
CA ALA A 126 15.98 28.39 38.45
C ALA A 126 17.32 29.16 38.40
N ILE A 127 18.04 29.08 37.29
CA ILE A 127 19.31 29.77 37.07
C ILE A 127 19.14 31.29 37.14
N LEU A 128 18.11 31.84 36.48
CA LEU A 128 17.82 33.28 36.51
C LEU A 128 17.47 33.76 37.93
N VAL A 129 16.68 32.98 38.67
CA VAL A 129 16.34 33.30 40.07
C VAL A 129 17.59 33.27 40.94
N ILE A 130 18.44 32.25 40.82
CA ILE A 130 19.69 32.16 41.59
C ILE A 130 20.60 33.33 41.25
N ALA A 131 20.79 33.64 39.96
CA ALA A 131 21.63 34.76 39.52
C ALA A 131 21.12 36.12 40.02
N LEU A 132 19.79 36.32 40.01
CA LEU A 132 19.17 37.52 40.56
C LEU A 132 19.40 37.62 42.08
N VAL A 133 19.21 36.52 42.81
CA VAL A 133 19.41 36.47 44.26
C VAL A 133 20.87 36.73 44.61
N THR A 134 21.83 36.09 43.93
CA THR A 134 23.26 36.32 44.18
C THR A 134 23.66 37.76 43.91
N PHE A 135 23.16 38.35 42.81
CA PHE A 135 23.41 39.75 42.49
C PHE A 135 22.87 40.70 43.57
N VAL A 136 21.61 40.50 43.99
CA VAL A 136 20.97 41.35 45.00
C VAL A 136 21.70 41.22 46.35
N VAL A 137 22.02 40.01 46.78
CA VAL A 137 22.75 39.78 48.04
C VAL A 137 24.16 40.39 47.98
N GLY A 138 24.89 40.19 46.89
CA GLY A 138 26.26 40.70 46.76
C GLY A 138 26.33 42.22 46.74
N VAL A 139 25.40 42.90 46.06
CA VAL A 139 25.37 44.36 45.98
C VAL A 139 24.78 44.99 47.25
N PHE A 140 23.60 44.55 47.68
CA PHE A 140 22.85 45.25 48.73
C PHE A 140 23.20 44.78 50.15
N ILE A 141 23.66 43.54 50.33
CA ILE A 141 23.97 42.99 51.65
C ILE A 141 25.48 42.97 51.91
N GLN A 142 26.27 42.53 50.92
CA GLN A 142 27.75 42.43 51.07
C GLN A 142 28.49 43.72 50.68
N GLY A 143 27.80 44.69 50.05
CA GLY A 143 28.38 45.99 49.67
C GLY A 143 29.41 45.90 48.54
N LYS A 144 29.37 44.86 47.70
CA LYS A 144 30.29 44.67 46.58
C LYS A 144 29.96 45.61 45.41
N ASN A 145 30.95 45.84 44.54
CA ASN A 145 30.78 46.64 43.33
C ASN A 145 29.72 46.01 42.39
N PRO A 146 28.68 46.75 41.96
CA PRO A 146 27.63 46.24 41.08
C PRO A 146 28.11 45.59 39.79
N LEU A 147 29.12 46.18 39.12
CA LEU A 147 29.65 45.61 37.88
C LEU A 147 30.36 44.28 38.12
N GLY A 148 31.10 44.17 39.23
CA GLY A 148 31.80 42.94 39.59
C GLY A 148 30.85 41.81 39.97
N GLU A 149 29.79 42.13 40.73
CA GLU A 149 28.81 41.12 41.14
C GLU A 149 27.89 40.69 40.00
N LEU A 150 27.60 41.60 39.05
CA LEU A 150 26.89 41.25 37.82
C LEU A 150 27.66 40.22 37.00
N LEU A 151 28.97 40.45 36.79
CA LEU A 151 29.84 39.50 36.09
C LEU A 151 29.89 38.14 36.80
N THR A 152 29.98 38.14 38.13
CA THR A 152 29.98 36.90 38.94
C THR A 152 28.65 36.15 38.80
N SER A 153 27.51 36.85 38.84
CA SER A 153 26.18 36.24 38.74
C SER A 153 25.91 35.68 37.33
N VAL A 154 26.36 36.37 36.29
CA VAL A 154 26.31 35.87 34.90
C VAL A 154 27.23 34.67 34.72
N ALA A 155 28.46 34.70 35.25
CA ALA A 155 29.39 33.58 35.17
C ALA A 155 28.82 32.32 35.85
N LEU A 156 28.19 32.48 37.02
CA LEU A 156 27.47 31.40 37.69
C LEU A 156 26.32 30.87 36.83
N ALA A 157 25.55 31.77 36.22
CA ALA A 157 24.42 31.39 35.37
C ALA A 157 24.86 30.57 34.15
N VAL A 158 25.90 31.02 33.44
CA VAL A 158 26.47 30.32 32.28
C VAL A 158 27.02 28.95 32.69
N ALA A 159 27.74 28.88 33.82
CA ALA A 159 28.30 27.62 34.32
C ALA A 159 27.23 26.57 34.68
N ALA A 160 25.99 26.99 34.93
CA ALA A 160 24.87 26.11 35.27
C ALA A 160 24.08 25.62 34.04
N ILE A 161 24.37 26.11 32.83
CA ILE A 161 23.67 25.69 31.60
C ILE A 161 24.09 24.25 31.23
N PRO A 162 23.15 23.31 31.06
CA PRO A 162 23.47 21.92 30.75
C PRO A 162 23.74 21.73 29.25
N GLU A 163 24.83 22.31 28.74
CA GLU A 163 25.21 22.30 27.32
C GLU A 163 25.43 20.88 26.76
N GLY A 164 25.77 19.90 27.62
CA GLY A 164 25.99 18.51 27.23
C GLY A 164 24.73 17.69 26.95
N LEU A 165 23.56 18.17 27.39
CA LEU A 165 22.31 17.38 27.33
C LEU A 165 21.87 17.04 25.89
N PRO A 166 21.84 17.99 24.92
CA PRO A 166 21.48 17.68 23.54
C PRO A 166 22.44 16.69 22.86
N ALA A 167 23.73 16.79 23.19
CA ALA A 167 24.76 15.89 22.64
C ALA A 167 24.57 14.45 23.15
N ILE A 168 24.33 14.27 24.45
CA ILE A 168 24.08 12.95 25.04
C ILE A 168 22.83 12.31 24.43
N VAL A 169 21.74 13.07 24.31
CA VAL A 169 20.48 12.57 23.72
C VAL A 169 20.71 12.08 22.29
N THR A 170 21.44 12.86 21.48
CA THR A 170 21.74 12.50 20.09
C THR A 170 22.59 11.21 20.01
N ILE A 171 23.60 11.06 20.88
CA ILE A 171 24.43 9.86 20.93
C ILE A 171 23.60 8.63 21.30
N VAL A 172 22.73 8.74 22.31
CA VAL A 172 21.88 7.63 22.76
C VAL A 172 20.88 7.22 21.67
N LEU A 173 20.21 8.19 21.03
CA LEU A 173 19.29 7.92 19.90
C LEU A 173 20.01 7.29 18.70
N SER A 174 21.24 7.72 18.42
CA SER A 174 22.07 7.16 17.35
C SER A 174 22.44 5.70 17.63
N LEU A 175 22.84 5.38 18.87
CA LEU A 175 23.08 4.00 19.28
C LEU A 175 21.80 3.13 19.17
N GLY A 176 20.64 3.66 19.58
CA GLY A 176 19.35 2.99 19.42
C GLY A 176 19.02 2.71 17.94
N THR A 177 19.29 3.69 17.07
CA THR A 177 19.13 3.54 15.61
C THR A 177 20.02 2.44 15.04
N GLN A 178 21.27 2.32 15.50
CA GLN A 178 22.17 1.23 15.06
C GLN A 178 21.66 -0.15 15.49
N VAL A 179 21.06 -0.27 16.68
CA VAL A 179 20.46 -1.54 17.15
C VAL A 179 19.28 -1.93 16.26
N LEU A 180 18.41 -0.98 15.90
CA LEU A 180 17.27 -1.22 15.01
C LEU A 180 17.73 -1.58 13.59
N ALA A 181 18.74 -0.88 13.06
CA ALA A 181 19.29 -1.16 11.73
C ALA A 181 19.88 -2.58 11.62
N LYS A 182 20.53 -3.08 12.67
CA LYS A 182 21.01 -4.48 12.75
C LYS A 182 19.88 -5.52 12.72
N ARG A 183 18.64 -5.11 12.99
CA ARG A 183 17.42 -5.94 12.89
C ARG A 183 16.59 -5.62 11.64
N HIS A 184 17.22 -5.07 10.59
CA HIS A 184 16.57 -4.71 9.34
C HIS A 184 15.48 -3.63 9.45
N SER A 185 15.49 -2.81 10.52
CA SER A 185 14.61 -1.65 10.67
C SER A 185 15.40 -0.36 10.42
N ILE A 186 15.10 0.31 9.31
CA ILE A 186 15.81 1.54 8.90
C ILE A 186 15.08 2.75 9.48
N VAL A 187 15.78 3.53 10.31
CA VAL A 187 15.26 4.77 10.90
C VAL A 187 15.77 5.97 10.12
N ARG A 188 14.85 6.76 9.54
CA ARG A 188 15.19 7.98 8.78
C ARG A 188 15.32 9.22 9.65
N LYS A 189 14.59 9.28 10.77
CA LYS A 189 14.58 10.40 11.72
C LYS A 189 14.90 9.88 13.12
N LEU A 190 15.98 10.35 13.74
CA LEU A 190 16.41 9.89 15.07
C LEU A 190 15.30 9.91 16.15
N PRO A 191 14.40 10.92 16.20
CA PRO A 191 13.31 10.93 17.18
C PRO A 191 12.32 9.76 17.03
N ALA A 192 12.23 9.10 15.87
CA ALA A 192 11.31 7.99 15.66
C ALA A 192 11.64 6.76 16.52
N VAL A 193 12.91 6.58 16.94
CA VAL A 193 13.32 5.51 17.87
C VAL A 193 12.55 5.62 19.19
N GLU A 194 12.35 6.85 19.65
CA GLU A 194 11.68 7.14 20.91
C GLU A 194 10.16 7.07 20.78
N THR A 195 9.61 7.57 19.66
CA THR A 195 8.18 7.42 19.35
C THR A 195 7.76 5.95 19.38
N LEU A 196 8.55 5.04 18.78
CA LEU A 196 8.28 3.60 18.83
C LEU A 196 8.27 3.04 20.27
N GLY A 197 9.19 3.51 21.13
CA GLY A 197 9.25 3.09 22.53
C GLY A 197 8.08 3.60 23.40
N SER A 198 7.37 4.62 22.93
CA SER A 198 6.26 5.28 23.62
C SER A 198 4.92 5.09 22.90
N THR A 199 4.87 4.22 21.88
CA THR A 199 3.66 3.97 21.09
C THR A 199 2.67 3.13 21.91
N GLU A 200 1.46 3.65 22.10
CA GLU A 200 0.36 2.94 22.77
C GLU A 200 -0.66 2.34 21.79
N ILE A 201 -0.82 2.96 20.61
CA ILE A 201 -1.78 2.55 19.59
C ILE A 201 -1.05 2.38 18.26
N ILE A 202 -1.20 1.21 17.65
CA ILE A 202 -0.69 0.91 16.31
C ILE A 202 -1.88 0.89 15.35
N ALA A 203 -1.94 1.88 14.46
CA ALA A 203 -2.80 1.83 13.29
C ALA A 203 -2.01 1.16 12.16
N SER A 204 -2.48 -0.01 11.72
CA SER A 204 -1.83 -0.78 10.65
C SER A 204 -2.75 -0.87 9.45
N ASP A 205 -2.18 -0.70 8.26
CA ASP A 205 -2.85 -1.09 7.02
C ASP A 205 -2.96 -2.62 6.93
N LYS A 206 -3.96 -3.12 6.20
CA LYS A 206 -4.18 -4.54 5.92
C LYS A 206 -3.27 -4.99 4.79
N THR A 207 -3.46 -4.44 3.61
CA THR A 207 -2.90 -4.94 2.36
C THR A 207 -1.41 -4.59 2.27
N GLY A 208 -0.54 -5.59 2.13
CA GLY A 208 0.91 -5.36 2.01
C GLY A 208 1.64 -5.00 3.31
N THR A 209 0.91 -4.83 4.42
CA THR A 209 1.48 -4.63 5.77
C THR A 209 1.20 -5.82 6.67
N LEU A 210 -0.08 -6.17 6.89
CA LEU A 210 -0.47 -7.38 7.63
C LEU A 210 -0.54 -8.60 6.72
N THR A 211 -0.97 -8.39 5.47
CA THR A 211 -1.04 -9.43 4.44
C THR A 211 0.14 -9.31 3.49
N MET A 212 0.47 -10.41 2.82
CA MET A 212 1.58 -10.46 1.86
C MET A 212 1.26 -9.79 0.51
N ASN A 213 0.07 -9.19 0.36
CA ASN A 213 -0.48 -8.69 -0.90
C ASN A 213 -0.35 -9.70 -2.06
N LYS A 214 -0.59 -10.98 -1.74
CA LYS A 214 -0.59 -12.10 -2.69
C LYS A 214 -1.84 -12.91 -2.44
N MET A 215 -2.62 -13.16 -3.50
CA MET A 215 -3.76 -14.07 -3.43
C MET A 215 -3.24 -15.50 -3.26
N THR A 216 -3.79 -16.21 -2.29
CA THR A 216 -3.36 -17.57 -1.94
C THR A 216 -4.58 -18.44 -1.72
N VAL A 217 -4.51 -19.70 -2.17
CA VAL A 217 -5.52 -20.70 -1.86
C VAL A 217 -5.38 -21.10 -0.39
N GLU A 218 -6.39 -20.82 0.42
CA GLU A 218 -6.40 -21.16 1.86
C GLU A 218 -7.08 -22.50 2.13
N LYS A 219 -8.15 -22.82 1.39
CA LYS A 219 -8.95 -24.03 1.59
C LYS A 219 -9.50 -24.56 0.28
N VAL A 220 -9.72 -25.86 0.24
CA VAL A 220 -10.33 -26.55 -0.90
C VAL A 220 -11.48 -27.44 -0.42
N PHE A 221 -12.56 -27.52 -1.21
CA PHE A 221 -13.75 -28.31 -0.85
C PHE A 221 -14.00 -29.38 -1.90
N TYR A 222 -13.99 -30.63 -1.48
CA TYR A 222 -14.27 -31.80 -2.32
C TYR A 222 -14.75 -32.96 -1.44
N ASP A 223 -15.42 -33.96 -2.04
CA ASP A 223 -15.97 -35.12 -1.32
C ASP A 223 -16.82 -34.74 -0.07
N ALA A 224 -17.50 -33.59 -0.15
CA ALA A 224 -18.27 -32.98 0.93
C ALA A 224 -17.48 -32.62 2.20
N VAL A 225 -16.16 -32.48 2.10
CA VAL A 225 -15.25 -32.12 3.18
C VAL A 225 -14.46 -30.86 2.81
N LEU A 226 -14.23 -30.00 3.80
CA LEU A 226 -13.36 -28.82 3.67
C LEU A 226 -11.95 -29.20 4.14
N HIS A 227 -10.99 -29.06 3.25
CA HIS A 227 -9.57 -29.35 3.47
C HIS A 227 -8.77 -28.06 3.57
N ASP A 228 -7.74 -28.07 4.39
CA ASP A 228 -6.77 -26.98 4.44
C ASP A 228 -5.87 -27.03 3.20
N SER A 229 -5.42 -25.87 2.69
CA SER A 229 -4.53 -25.88 1.52
C SER A 229 -3.22 -26.61 1.79
N ALA A 230 -2.80 -26.70 3.06
CA ALA A 230 -1.65 -27.50 3.48
C ALA A 230 -1.84 -29.01 3.29
N ASP A 231 -3.07 -29.54 3.25
CA ASP A 231 -3.35 -30.97 3.15
C ASP A 231 -2.94 -31.55 1.78
N ASP A 232 -2.36 -32.75 1.76
CA ASP A 232 -1.98 -33.42 0.52
C ASP A 232 -3.21 -33.88 -0.27
N ILE A 233 -3.21 -33.64 -1.58
CA ILE A 233 -4.26 -34.07 -2.51
C ILE A 233 -3.75 -35.33 -3.23
N GLU A 234 -4.23 -36.50 -2.82
CA GLU A 234 -3.75 -37.81 -3.32
C GLU A 234 -3.83 -37.95 -4.85
N LEU A 235 -4.88 -37.40 -5.46
CA LEU A 235 -5.12 -37.46 -6.91
C LEU A 235 -4.36 -36.37 -7.70
N GLY A 236 -3.70 -35.44 -7.02
CA GLY A 236 -2.99 -34.31 -7.62
C GLY A 236 -3.77 -33.58 -8.72
N LEU A 237 -3.10 -33.28 -9.84
CA LEU A 237 -3.72 -32.58 -10.98
C LEU A 237 -4.81 -33.37 -11.70
N GLU A 238 -4.92 -34.69 -11.49
CA GLU A 238 -6.00 -35.49 -12.09
C GLU A 238 -7.29 -35.42 -11.25
N MET A 239 -7.23 -34.88 -10.04
CA MET A 239 -8.40 -34.59 -9.22
C MET A 239 -9.32 -33.58 -9.95
N PRO A 240 -10.65 -33.81 -10.05
CA PRO A 240 -11.54 -32.92 -10.80
C PRO A 240 -11.46 -31.43 -10.41
N LEU A 241 -11.25 -31.13 -9.11
CA LEU A 241 -11.10 -29.77 -8.62
C LEU A 241 -9.85 -29.09 -9.22
N LEU A 242 -8.66 -29.64 -8.95
CA LEU A 242 -7.39 -29.10 -9.44
C LEU A 242 -7.32 -29.10 -10.96
N ARG A 243 -7.77 -30.18 -11.60
CA ARG A 243 -7.86 -30.31 -13.05
C ARG A 243 -8.65 -29.16 -13.67
N SER A 244 -9.81 -28.83 -13.10
CA SER A 244 -10.67 -27.79 -13.65
C SER A 244 -10.07 -26.40 -13.51
N VAL A 245 -9.51 -26.06 -12.34
CA VAL A 245 -8.94 -24.72 -12.07
C VAL A 245 -7.59 -24.48 -12.75
N VAL A 246 -6.83 -25.54 -13.07
CA VAL A 246 -5.57 -25.45 -13.81
C VAL A 246 -5.80 -25.39 -15.33
N LEU A 247 -6.72 -26.20 -15.88
CA LEU A 247 -6.99 -26.22 -17.32
C LEU A 247 -7.76 -24.98 -17.80
N ALA A 248 -8.79 -24.58 -17.05
CA ALA A 248 -9.52 -23.35 -17.30
C ALA A 248 -8.80 -22.17 -16.63
N ASN A 249 -7.60 -21.81 -17.09
CA ASN A 249 -6.74 -20.77 -16.50
C ASN A 249 -5.89 -20.07 -17.56
N ASP A 250 -5.79 -18.74 -17.51
CA ASP A 250 -5.04 -17.93 -18.49
C ASP A 250 -3.68 -17.43 -17.95
N THR A 251 -3.29 -17.89 -16.77
CA THR A 251 -1.96 -17.60 -16.19
C THR A 251 -0.85 -18.09 -17.13
N LYS A 252 0.06 -17.18 -17.45
CA LYS A 252 1.29 -17.48 -18.19
C LYS A 252 2.45 -17.60 -17.23
N ILE A 253 3.30 -18.59 -17.46
CA ILE A 253 4.54 -18.81 -16.71
C ILE A 253 5.68 -18.29 -17.59
N ASP A 254 6.45 -17.32 -17.11
CA ASP A 254 7.61 -16.81 -17.84
C ASP A 254 8.81 -17.79 -17.77
N VAL A 255 9.94 -17.41 -18.40
CA VAL A 255 11.14 -18.25 -18.45
C VAL A 255 11.83 -18.37 -17.07
N GLU A 256 11.63 -17.39 -16.19
CA GLU A 256 12.17 -17.34 -14.84
C GLU A 256 11.25 -18.03 -13.81
N GLY A 257 10.06 -18.45 -14.24
CA GLY A 257 9.05 -19.09 -13.40
C GLY A 257 8.05 -18.13 -12.76
N ASN A 258 8.06 -16.84 -13.11
CA ASN A 258 7.07 -15.89 -12.60
C ASN A 258 5.72 -16.09 -13.28
N LEU A 259 4.65 -15.96 -12.49
CA LEU A 259 3.27 -16.08 -12.94
C LEU A 259 2.75 -14.70 -13.36
N MET A 260 2.18 -14.62 -14.57
CA MET A 260 1.55 -13.42 -15.12
C MET A 260 0.08 -13.72 -15.42
N GLY A 261 -0.82 -12.91 -14.88
CA GLY A 261 -2.27 -13.08 -15.07
C GLY A 261 -3.06 -12.44 -13.94
N ASP A 262 -4.36 -12.74 -13.89
CA ASP A 262 -5.21 -12.32 -12.78
C ASP A 262 -4.73 -12.92 -11.44
N PRO A 263 -4.74 -12.16 -10.33
CA PRO A 263 -4.26 -12.65 -9.03
C PRO A 263 -4.93 -13.93 -8.54
N THR A 264 -6.23 -14.12 -8.81
CA THR A 264 -6.96 -15.33 -8.41
C THR A 264 -6.52 -16.52 -9.26
N GLU A 265 -6.34 -16.30 -10.55
CA GLU A 265 -5.91 -17.35 -11.48
C GLU A 265 -4.48 -17.81 -11.21
N THR A 266 -3.58 -16.85 -10.99
CA THR A 266 -2.19 -17.12 -10.65
C THR A 266 -2.08 -17.85 -9.32
N ALA A 267 -2.94 -17.55 -8.33
CA ALA A 267 -3.00 -18.27 -7.07
C ALA A 267 -3.33 -19.77 -7.24
N PHE A 268 -4.20 -20.15 -8.18
CA PHE A 268 -4.49 -21.56 -8.47
C PHE A 268 -3.30 -22.30 -9.08
N ILE A 269 -2.58 -21.65 -9.99
CA ILE A 269 -1.37 -22.22 -10.59
C ILE A 269 -0.26 -22.32 -9.54
N GLN A 270 -0.04 -21.28 -8.74
CA GLN A 270 0.91 -21.27 -7.65
C GLN A 270 0.62 -22.39 -6.65
N TYR A 271 -0.66 -22.59 -6.29
CA TYR A 271 -1.07 -23.67 -5.40
C TYR A 271 -0.68 -25.06 -5.93
N ALA A 272 -0.85 -25.32 -7.22
CA ALA A 272 -0.42 -26.57 -7.84
C ALA A 272 1.11 -26.71 -7.88
N LEU A 273 1.85 -25.62 -8.12
CA LEU A 273 3.31 -25.61 -8.11
C LEU A 273 3.90 -25.82 -6.71
N ASP A 274 3.29 -25.22 -5.68
CA ASP A 274 3.70 -25.37 -4.27
C ASP A 274 3.55 -26.82 -3.77
N LYS A 275 2.58 -27.56 -4.33
CA LYS A 275 2.41 -29.01 -4.11
C LYS A 275 3.39 -29.88 -4.91
N GLY A 276 4.26 -29.27 -5.73
CA GLY A 276 5.26 -29.96 -6.55
C GLY A 276 4.68 -30.64 -7.80
N TYR A 277 3.50 -30.24 -8.26
CA TYR A 277 2.91 -30.82 -9.47
C TYR A 277 3.50 -30.22 -10.75
N ASP A 278 3.70 -31.06 -11.77
CA ASP A 278 4.17 -30.63 -13.09
C ASP A 278 3.02 -30.00 -13.89
N VAL A 279 2.73 -28.73 -13.61
CA VAL A 279 1.69 -27.95 -14.30
C VAL A 279 2.00 -27.83 -15.78
N LYS A 280 3.26 -27.62 -16.16
CA LYS A 280 3.64 -27.43 -17.57
C LYS A 280 3.40 -28.71 -18.38
N GLY A 281 3.90 -29.86 -17.91
CA GLY A 281 3.65 -31.14 -18.55
C GLY A 281 2.17 -31.51 -18.58
N PHE A 282 1.40 -31.10 -17.55
CA PHE A 282 -0.04 -31.32 -17.52
C PHE A 282 -0.81 -30.50 -18.57
N LEU A 283 -0.45 -29.23 -18.77
CA LEU A 283 -1.03 -28.38 -19.82
C LEU A 283 -0.65 -28.88 -21.23
N GLU A 284 0.58 -29.37 -21.41
CA GLU A 284 1.02 -30.00 -22.67
C GLU A 284 0.25 -31.30 -22.97
N LYS A 285 -0.06 -32.10 -21.93
CA LYS A 285 -0.87 -33.33 -22.04
C LYS A 285 -2.32 -33.05 -22.44
N TYR A 286 -2.89 -31.91 -22.03
CA TYR A 286 -4.27 -31.51 -22.32
C TYR A 286 -4.30 -30.19 -23.11
N PRO A 287 -3.94 -30.20 -24.41
CA PRO A 287 -3.88 -28.98 -25.20
C PRO A 287 -5.26 -28.33 -25.32
N ARG A 288 -5.33 -27.01 -25.15
CA ARG A 288 -6.58 -26.24 -25.33
C ARG A 288 -6.88 -26.10 -26.81
N VAL A 289 -8.08 -26.53 -27.25
CA VAL A 289 -8.53 -26.44 -28.66
C VAL A 289 -9.66 -25.44 -28.89
N ALA A 290 -10.38 -25.07 -27.84
CA ALA A 290 -11.38 -24.01 -27.85
C ALA A 290 -11.56 -23.44 -26.44
N GLU A 291 -12.08 -22.22 -26.36
CA GLU A 291 -12.35 -21.55 -25.09
C GLU A 291 -13.54 -20.61 -25.19
N LEU A 292 -14.15 -20.39 -24.04
CA LEU A 292 -14.92 -19.21 -23.73
C LEU A 292 -14.22 -18.56 -22.53
N PRO A 293 -13.56 -17.41 -22.72
CA PRO A 293 -12.84 -16.73 -21.64
C PRO A 293 -13.81 -16.35 -20.52
N PHE A 294 -13.26 -15.93 -19.37
CA PHE A 294 -14.09 -15.46 -18.28
C PHE A 294 -14.96 -14.29 -18.75
N ASP A 295 -16.26 -14.43 -18.54
CA ASP A 295 -17.28 -13.48 -18.95
C ASP A 295 -18.07 -13.06 -17.70
N SER A 296 -18.18 -11.75 -17.44
CA SER A 296 -18.81 -11.21 -16.22
C SER A 296 -20.32 -11.51 -16.15
N ASP A 297 -21.00 -11.66 -17.30
CA ASP A 297 -22.44 -12.00 -17.35
C ASP A 297 -22.66 -13.48 -17.00
N ARG A 298 -21.82 -14.37 -17.55
CA ARG A 298 -21.84 -15.81 -17.25
C ARG A 298 -21.22 -16.14 -15.90
N LYS A 299 -20.26 -15.32 -15.43
CA LYS A 299 -19.39 -15.54 -14.27
C LYS A 299 -18.63 -16.87 -14.31
N LEU A 300 -18.31 -17.32 -15.53
CA LEU A 300 -17.69 -18.62 -15.80
C LEU A 300 -16.63 -18.47 -16.89
N MET A 301 -15.58 -19.28 -16.77
CA MET A 301 -14.61 -19.56 -17.84
C MET A 301 -14.76 -21.03 -18.24
N SER A 302 -14.62 -21.33 -19.53
CA SER A 302 -14.71 -22.71 -20.03
C SER A 302 -13.64 -22.98 -21.08
N THR A 303 -12.92 -24.08 -20.95
CA THR A 303 -11.89 -24.49 -21.91
C THR A 303 -12.13 -25.93 -22.36
N VAL A 304 -11.81 -26.21 -23.62
CA VAL A 304 -12.05 -27.51 -24.27
C VAL A 304 -10.72 -28.16 -24.61
N HIS A 305 -10.58 -29.41 -24.20
CA HIS A 305 -9.35 -30.20 -24.33
C HIS A 305 -9.68 -31.57 -24.95
N PRO A 306 -8.99 -31.99 -26.02
CA PRO A 306 -9.21 -33.30 -26.62
C PRO A 306 -8.65 -34.40 -25.71
N LEU A 307 -9.33 -35.53 -25.66
CA LEU A 307 -8.87 -36.74 -24.98
C LEU A 307 -8.44 -37.80 -26.01
N PRO A 308 -7.54 -38.74 -25.64
CA PRO A 308 -7.05 -39.77 -26.56
C PRO A 308 -8.12 -40.70 -27.17
N ASP A 309 -9.28 -40.81 -26.54
CA ASP A 309 -10.40 -41.63 -26.97
C ASP A 309 -11.38 -40.90 -27.91
N GLY A 310 -11.02 -39.69 -28.36
CA GLY A 310 -11.84 -38.88 -29.26
C GLY A 310 -12.94 -38.08 -28.57
N ARG A 311 -13.05 -38.16 -27.24
CA ARG A 311 -13.93 -37.28 -26.45
C ARG A 311 -13.26 -35.93 -26.21
N PHE A 312 -14.06 -34.95 -25.78
CA PHE A 312 -13.56 -33.68 -25.29
C PHE A 312 -13.83 -33.56 -23.79
N LEU A 313 -12.81 -33.17 -23.04
CA LEU A 313 -12.96 -32.67 -21.69
C LEU A 313 -13.27 -31.17 -21.75
N VAL A 314 -14.34 -30.76 -21.08
CA VAL A 314 -14.63 -29.35 -20.84
C VAL A 314 -14.28 -29.04 -19.39
N ALA A 315 -13.26 -28.22 -19.18
CA ALA A 315 -12.92 -27.70 -17.86
C ALA A 315 -13.64 -26.36 -17.65
N VAL A 316 -14.26 -26.19 -16.50
CA VAL A 316 -15.04 -24.99 -16.17
C VAL A 316 -14.66 -24.52 -14.78
N LYS A 317 -14.45 -23.20 -14.62
CA LYS A 317 -14.34 -22.54 -13.33
C LYS A 317 -15.21 -21.30 -13.29
N GLY A 318 -15.58 -20.86 -12.10
CA GLY A 318 -16.27 -19.59 -11.89
C GLY A 318 -17.05 -19.58 -10.59
N ALA A 319 -18.08 -18.72 -10.52
CA ALA A 319 -18.82 -18.51 -9.29
C ALA A 319 -19.57 -19.79 -8.85
N PRO A 320 -19.47 -20.22 -7.57
CA PRO A 320 -20.08 -21.47 -7.10
C PRO A 320 -21.58 -21.56 -7.35
N ASP A 321 -22.31 -20.45 -7.22
CA ASP A 321 -23.75 -20.36 -7.47
C ASP A 321 -24.11 -20.54 -8.95
N GLN A 322 -23.20 -20.25 -9.88
CA GLN A 322 -23.42 -20.51 -11.31
C GLN A 322 -23.03 -21.93 -11.70
N LEU A 323 -22.00 -22.51 -11.06
CA LEU A 323 -21.59 -23.89 -11.30
C LEU A 323 -22.61 -24.93 -10.81
N LEU A 324 -23.39 -24.58 -9.78
CA LEU A 324 -24.38 -25.46 -9.14
C LEU A 324 -25.81 -25.34 -9.68
N LYS A 325 -26.05 -24.48 -10.67
CA LYS A 325 -27.35 -24.34 -11.35
C LYS A 325 -27.61 -25.53 -12.29
#